data_AF-A0A7D4ANY4-F1
#
_entry.id   AF-A0A7D4ANY4-F1
#
_cell.length_a   1.000
_cell.length_b   1.000
_cell.length_c   1.000
_cell.angle_alpha   90.00
_cell.angle_beta   90.00
_cell.angle_gamma   90.00
#
_symmetry.space_group_name_H-M   'P 1'
#
loop_
_entity.id
_entity.type
_entity.pdbx_description
1 polymer ?
#
loop_
_entity_poly.entity_id
_entity_poly.type
_entity_poly.pdbx_seq_one_letter_code
_entity_poly.pdbx_strand_id
1 'polypeptide(L)'
;MVRLARHLATRYHIGPTDVLIGHSMGGWIAAHIKELTGATAILLSSFTDQAKIVAAIRSPRLLGFTALSGLMQSRFMLNRFKRQYRRDESRALHAQLVEGMAGLRRRYVHQQLQVLFAPVPPLTSQPELRLHARRDNVIRLPDEPFVALPGDHFAHYFYPQLAADAIRDFLQPADG
;
A
#
# COMPACT_ATOMS: atom_id res chain seq x y z
N MET A 1 11.80 6.19 4.29
CA MET A 1 11.12 6.33 2.98
C MET A 1 11.88 7.21 1.99
N VAL A 2 12.17 8.48 2.29
CA VAL A 2 12.81 9.45 1.34
C VAL A 2 14.03 8.89 0.58
N ARG A 3 14.95 8.19 1.26
CA ARG A 3 16.12 7.56 0.62
C ARG A 3 15.74 6.48 -0.39
N LEU A 4 14.72 5.67 -0.09
CA LEU A 4 14.21 4.64 -0.99
C LEU A 4 13.53 5.28 -2.20
N ALA A 5 12.67 6.28 -2.00
CA ALA A 5 12.01 7.00 -3.10
C ALA A 5 13.04 7.63 -4.04
N ARG A 6 14.05 8.33 -3.49
CA ARG A 6 15.15 8.90 -4.28
C ARG A 6 15.93 7.83 -5.04
N HIS A 7 16.26 6.72 -4.39
CA HIS A 7 16.97 5.62 -5.04
C HIS A 7 16.17 5.06 -6.23
N LEU A 8 14.87 4.84 -6.06
CA LEU A 8 14.00 4.33 -7.12
C LEU A 8 13.85 5.35 -8.26
N ALA A 9 13.62 6.62 -7.93
CA ALA A 9 13.51 7.71 -8.91
C ALA A 9 14.78 7.81 -9.78
N THR A 10 15.96 7.83 -9.15
CA THR A 10 17.23 7.87 -9.89
C THR A 10 17.46 6.59 -10.69
N ARG A 11 17.23 5.42 -10.09
CA ARG A 11 17.50 4.13 -10.76
C ARG A 11 16.66 3.93 -12.02
N TYR A 12 15.40 4.37 -11.98
CA TYR A 12 14.46 4.19 -13.08
C TYR A 12 14.23 5.46 -13.88
N HIS A 13 15.00 6.52 -13.63
CA HIS A 13 14.90 7.83 -14.30
C HIS A 13 13.47 8.40 -14.28
N ILE A 14 12.76 8.24 -13.16
CA ILE A 14 11.38 8.70 -13.01
C ILE A 14 11.36 10.23 -12.94
N GLY A 15 10.55 10.84 -13.80
CA GLY A 15 10.38 12.28 -13.94
C GLY A 15 8.90 12.72 -14.01
N PRO A 16 8.65 14.01 -14.29
CA PRO A 16 7.32 14.60 -14.20
C PRO A 16 6.31 14.09 -15.25
N THR A 17 6.79 13.46 -16.32
CA THR A 17 5.94 12.90 -17.38
C THR A 17 5.53 11.45 -17.12
N ASP A 18 6.07 10.81 -16.08
CA ASP A 18 5.78 9.42 -15.76
C ASP A 18 4.53 9.27 -14.92
N VAL A 19 3.86 8.12 -15.08
CA VAL A 19 2.70 7.72 -14.29
C VAL A 19 3.08 6.55 -13.38
N LEU A 20 2.94 6.75 -12.08
CA LEU A 20 3.22 5.75 -11.06
C LEU A 20 1.90 5.19 -10.51
N ILE A 21 1.66 3.91 -10.72
CA ILE A 21 0.50 3.20 -10.17
C ILE A 21 0.98 2.28 -9.06
N GLY A 22 0.45 2.45 -7.85
CA GLY A 22 0.90 1.69 -6.69
C GLY A 22 -0.23 1.22 -5.80
N HIS A 23 -0.20 -0.06 -5.43
CA HIS A 23 -1.07 -0.65 -4.42
C HIS A 23 -0.45 -0.65 -3.03
N SER A 24 -1.22 -0.32 -1.99
CA SER A 24 -0.80 -0.43 -0.58
C SER A 24 0.55 0.25 -0.33
N MET A 25 1.55 -0.48 0.19
CA MET A 25 2.92 0.03 0.36
C MET A 25 3.52 0.61 -0.94
N GLY A 26 3.20 0.04 -2.11
CA GLY A 26 3.65 0.54 -3.41
C GLY A 26 3.08 1.92 -3.74
N GLY A 27 1.83 2.18 -3.38
CA GLY A 27 1.23 3.51 -3.55
C GLY A 27 1.83 4.55 -2.61
N TRP A 28 2.15 4.16 -1.38
CA TRP A 28 2.90 5.00 -0.44
C TRP A 28 4.28 5.39 -0.99
N ILE A 29 4.97 4.44 -1.62
CA ILE A 29 6.25 4.70 -2.29
C ILE A 29 6.05 5.65 -3.48
N ALA A 30 5.03 5.42 -4.31
CA ALA A 30 4.70 6.25 -5.47
C ALA A 30 4.44 7.72 -5.07
N ALA A 31 3.68 7.96 -3.99
CA ALA A 31 3.42 9.30 -3.49
C ALA A 31 4.71 10.04 -3.07
N HIS A 32 5.66 9.33 -2.44
CA HIS A 32 6.96 9.92 -2.11
C HIS A 32 7.88 10.11 -3.32
N ILE A 33 7.75 9.31 -4.38
CA ILE A 33 8.49 9.56 -5.62
C ILE A 33 7.91 10.79 -6.32
N LYS A 34 6.58 10.92 -6.35
CA LYS A 34 5.89 12.13 -6.84
C LYS A 34 6.40 13.39 -6.15
N GLU A 35 6.45 13.40 -4.82
CA GLU A 35 6.96 14.54 -4.04
C GLU A 35 8.36 15.00 -4.50
N LEU A 36 9.19 14.07 -4.98
CA LEU A 36 10.55 14.34 -5.42
C LEU A 36 10.67 14.72 -6.91
N THR A 37 9.72 14.30 -7.75
CA THR A 37 9.89 14.30 -9.22
C THR A 37 8.81 15.05 -9.97
N GLY A 38 7.67 15.33 -9.33
CA GLY A 38 6.48 15.87 -9.99
C GLY A 38 5.67 14.84 -10.78
N ALA A 39 6.07 13.55 -10.80
CA ALA A 39 5.36 12.49 -11.51
C ALA A 39 3.87 12.40 -11.12
N THR A 40 3.04 11.85 -12.00
CA THR A 40 1.65 11.51 -11.67
C THR A 40 1.64 10.28 -10.76
N ALA A 41 0.84 10.31 -9.70
CA ALA A 41 0.66 9.17 -8.80
C ALA A 41 -0.80 8.73 -8.71
N ILE A 42 -1.02 7.44 -8.97
CA ILE A 42 -2.31 6.76 -8.87
C ILE A 42 -2.22 5.72 -7.75
N LEU A 43 -3.05 5.90 -6.73
CA LEU A 43 -3.00 5.10 -5.50
C LEU A 43 -4.17 4.11 -5.45
N LEU A 44 -3.85 2.81 -5.35
CA LEU A 44 -4.82 1.73 -5.20
C LEU A 44 -4.78 1.22 -3.76
N SER A 45 -5.89 1.31 -3.02
CA SER A 45 -6.00 0.87 -1.62
C SER A 45 -4.76 1.25 -0.79
N SER A 46 -4.34 2.51 -0.88
CA SER A 46 -3.06 3.01 -0.37
C SER A 46 -3.28 4.26 0.50
N PHE A 47 -2.21 4.83 1.03
CA PHE A 47 -2.24 5.94 1.97
C PHE A 47 -1.16 6.98 1.66
N THR A 48 -1.43 8.22 2.07
CA THR A 48 -0.52 9.38 2.10
C THR A 48 -0.14 9.77 3.55
N ASP A 49 -0.77 9.12 4.54
CA ASP A 49 -0.49 9.28 5.96
C ASP A 49 -0.35 7.91 6.62
N GLN A 50 0.80 7.67 7.28
CA GLN A 50 1.07 6.42 8.00
C GLN A 50 0.04 6.14 9.09
N ALA A 51 -0.65 7.15 9.65
CA ALA A 51 -1.71 6.96 10.64
C ALA A 51 -2.93 6.20 10.08
N LYS A 52 -3.06 6.12 8.75
CA LYS A 52 -4.12 5.36 8.07
C LYS A 52 -3.90 3.86 8.07
N ILE A 53 -2.67 3.37 8.28
CA ILE A 53 -2.41 1.93 8.39
C ILE A 53 -3.14 1.38 9.63
N VAL A 54 -3.96 0.35 9.46
CA VAL A 54 -4.62 -0.35 10.57
C VAL A 54 -3.63 -1.30 11.21
N ALA A 55 -3.10 -0.92 12.37
CA ALA A 55 -2.10 -1.71 13.08
C ALA A 55 -2.27 -1.57 14.60
N ALA A 56 -2.17 -2.70 15.31
CA ALA A 56 -2.19 -2.75 16.77
C ALA A 56 -0.86 -2.27 17.39
N ILE A 57 0.25 -2.47 16.68
CA ILE A 57 1.59 -2.05 17.09
C ILE A 57 2.12 -1.09 16.04
N ARG A 58 2.53 0.12 16.45
CA ARG A 58 3.13 1.13 15.56
C ARG A 58 4.59 1.45 15.89
N SER A 59 5.08 1.01 17.04
CA SER A 59 6.46 1.26 17.46
C SER A 59 7.44 0.52 16.53
N PRO A 60 8.32 1.23 15.79
CA PRO A 60 9.27 0.59 14.88
C PRO A 60 10.21 -0.39 15.60
N ARG A 61 10.53 -0.12 16.87
CA ARG A 61 11.36 -1.00 17.70
C ARG A 61 10.65 -2.33 17.98
N LEU A 62 9.38 -2.28 18.37
CA LEU A 62 8.58 -3.49 18.64
C LEU A 62 8.29 -4.27 17.35
N LEU A 63 7.97 -3.56 16.27
CA LEU A 63 7.81 -4.15 14.95
C LEU A 63 9.09 -4.85 14.46
N GLY A 64 10.25 -4.22 14.66
CA GLY A 64 11.54 -4.84 14.36
C GLY A 64 11.82 -6.09 15.19
N PHE A 65 11.58 -6.03 16.50
CA PHE A 65 11.74 -7.19 17.38
C PHE A 65 10.80 -8.35 17.00
N THR A 66 9.53 -8.07 16.71
CA THR A 66 8.55 -9.10 16.34
C THR A 66 8.83 -9.73 14.98
N ALA A 67 9.33 -8.96 14.01
CA ALA A 67 9.76 -9.48 12.72
C ALA A 67 11.04 -10.33 12.82
N LEU A 68 12.05 -9.86 13.56
CA LEU A 68 13.35 -10.54 13.67
C LEU A 68 13.30 -11.79 14.56
N SER A 69 12.43 -11.81 15.58
CA SER A 69 12.17 -13.01 16.39
C SER A 69 11.43 -14.11 15.61
N GLY A 70 10.78 -13.76 14.49
CA GLY A 70 9.95 -14.69 13.72
C GLY A 70 8.55 -14.90 14.29
N LEU A 71 8.15 -14.15 15.33
CA LEU A 71 6.85 -14.28 15.97
C LEU A 71 5.70 -14.11 14.96
N MET A 72 5.80 -13.10 14.08
CA MET A 72 4.79 -12.85 13.03
C MET A 72 4.67 -13.98 12.01
N GLN A 73 5.70 -14.81 11.86
CA GLN A 73 5.76 -15.93 10.92
C GLN A 73 5.49 -17.28 11.60
N SER A 74 5.24 -17.29 12.92
CA SER A 74 4.90 -18.51 13.64
C SER A 74 3.55 -19.07 13.16
N ARG A 75 3.44 -20.40 13.09
CA ARG A 75 2.19 -21.08 12.68
C ARG A 75 0.97 -20.59 13.46
N PHE A 76 1.13 -20.35 14.76
CA PHE A 76 0.08 -19.80 15.62
C PHE A 76 -0.42 -18.44 15.12
N MET A 77 0.49 -17.50 14.87
CA MET A 77 0.14 -16.16 14.39
C MET A 77 -0.45 -16.18 12.97
N LEU A 78 0.11 -16.98 12.06
CA LEU A 78 -0.43 -17.12 10.71
C LEU A 78 -1.86 -17.69 10.72
N ASN A 79 -2.10 -18.73 11.52
CA ASN A 79 -3.46 -19.28 11.68
C ASN A 79 -4.42 -18.27 12.31
N ARG A 80 -3.95 -17.47 13.27
CA ARG A 80 -4.73 -16.37 13.84
C ARG A 80 -5.12 -15.34 12.78
N PHE A 81 -4.17 -14.87 11.95
CA PHE A 81 -4.46 -13.92 10.87
C PHE A 81 -5.49 -14.45 9.88
N LYS A 82 -5.36 -15.72 9.45
CA LYS A 82 -6.35 -16.37 8.57
C LYS A 82 -7.75 -16.41 9.18
N ARG A 83 -7.86 -16.81 10.46
CA ARG A 83 -9.15 -16.92 11.17
C ARG A 83 -9.83 -15.57 11.43
N GLN A 84 -9.04 -14.52 11.64
CA GLN A 84 -9.57 -13.18 11.92
C GLN A 84 -10.03 -12.43 10.68
N TYR A 85 -9.67 -12.90 9.48
CA TYR A 85 -10.13 -12.31 8.24
C TYR A 85 -11.61 -12.58 8.01
N ARG A 86 -12.40 -11.53 7.72
CA ARG A 86 -13.87 -11.59 7.67
C ARG A 86 -14.47 -11.41 6.28
N ARG A 87 -13.65 -11.19 5.24
CA ARG A 87 -14.13 -10.93 3.89
C ARG A 87 -14.05 -12.21 3.08
N ASP A 88 -15.20 -12.68 2.58
CA ASP A 88 -15.27 -13.98 1.91
C ASP A 88 -14.66 -13.96 0.52
N GLU A 89 -14.95 -12.93 -0.28
CA GLU A 89 -14.45 -12.75 -1.65
C GLU A 89 -12.93 -12.87 -1.74
N SER A 90 -12.21 -12.19 -0.85
CA SER A 90 -10.75 -12.14 -0.84
C SER A 90 -10.11 -13.10 0.17
N ARG A 91 -10.90 -13.96 0.83
CA ARG A 91 -10.43 -14.86 1.89
C ARG A 91 -9.32 -15.79 1.41
N ALA A 92 -9.50 -16.36 0.22
CA ALA A 92 -8.54 -17.30 -0.36
C ALA A 92 -7.21 -16.60 -0.69
N LEU A 93 -7.27 -15.43 -1.34
CA LEU A 93 -6.09 -14.62 -1.62
C LEU A 93 -5.38 -14.20 -0.33
N HIS A 94 -6.11 -13.71 0.66
CA HIS A 94 -5.54 -13.36 1.97
C HIS A 94 -4.85 -14.57 2.63
N ALA A 95 -5.47 -15.75 2.62
CA ALA A 95 -4.88 -16.96 3.17
C ALA A 95 -3.57 -17.33 2.47
N GLN A 96 -3.54 -17.27 1.13
CA GLN A 96 -2.34 -17.51 0.34
C GLN A 96 -1.22 -16.52 0.68
N LEU A 97 -1.54 -15.23 0.81
CA LEU A 97 -0.55 -14.20 1.19
C LEU A 97 0.01 -14.45 2.60
N VAL A 98 -0.85 -14.79 3.57
CA VAL A 98 -0.44 -15.11 4.94
C VAL A 98 0.44 -16.36 4.97
N GLU A 99 0.14 -17.38 4.17
CA GLU A 99 0.98 -18.58 4.08
C GLU A 99 2.33 -18.29 3.43
N GLY A 100 2.33 -17.47 2.37
CA GLY A 100 3.56 -17.01 1.72
C GLY A 100 4.50 -16.26 2.66
N MET A 101 3.96 -15.55 3.66
CA MET A 101 4.79 -14.87 4.67
C MET A 101 5.72 -15.83 5.43
N ALA A 102 5.36 -17.11 5.60
CA ALA A 102 6.22 -18.08 6.29
C ALA A 102 7.55 -18.30 5.56
N GLY A 103 7.57 -18.17 4.23
CA GLY A 103 8.76 -18.36 3.39
C GLY A 103 9.64 -17.11 3.27
N LEU A 104 9.18 -15.95 3.72
CA LEU A 104 9.95 -14.71 3.60
C LEU A 104 11.12 -14.67 4.58
N ARG A 105 12.25 -14.12 4.15
CA ARG A 105 13.37 -13.84 5.07
C ARG A 105 12.93 -12.82 6.11
N ARG A 106 13.17 -13.08 7.40
CA ARG A 106 12.84 -12.16 8.51
C ARG A 106 13.36 -10.73 8.29
N ARG A 107 14.58 -10.61 7.77
CA ARG A 107 15.19 -9.32 7.43
C ARG A 107 14.37 -8.56 6.38
N TYR A 108 13.79 -9.27 5.42
CA TYR A 108 12.95 -8.68 4.38
C TYR A 108 11.63 -8.16 4.96
N VAL A 109 10.97 -8.95 5.82
CA VAL A 109 9.76 -8.48 6.55
C VAL A 109 10.08 -7.25 7.40
N HIS A 110 11.19 -7.26 8.13
CA HIS A 110 11.64 -6.11 8.90
C HIS A 110 11.84 -4.87 8.01
N GLN A 111 12.44 -5.00 6.84
CA GLN A 111 12.61 -3.89 5.89
C GLN A 111 11.28 -3.33 5.40
N GLN A 112 10.29 -4.18 5.10
CA GLN A 112 8.94 -3.71 4.74
C GLN A 112 8.29 -2.91 5.89
N LEU A 113 8.42 -3.39 7.13
CA LEU A 113 7.91 -2.65 8.29
C LEU A 113 8.62 -1.29 8.48
N GLN A 114 9.92 -1.20 8.18
CA GLN A 114 10.64 0.08 8.19
C GLN A 114 10.11 1.03 7.11
N VAL A 115 9.74 0.53 5.92
CA VAL A 115 9.12 1.36 4.88
C VAL A 115 7.75 1.88 5.33
N LEU A 116 6.96 1.03 5.98
CA LEU A 116 5.60 1.34 6.42
C LEU A 116 5.52 2.23 7.66
N PHE A 117 6.43 2.08 8.63
CA PHE A 117 6.29 2.68 9.96
C PHE A 117 7.46 3.55 10.42
N ALA A 118 8.58 3.62 9.70
CA ALA A 118 9.62 4.59 10.06
C ALA A 118 9.10 6.02 9.84
N PRO A 119 9.40 6.97 10.73
CA PRO A 119 8.97 8.36 10.58
C PRO A 119 9.43 8.96 9.25
N VAL A 120 8.55 9.74 8.62
CA VAL A 120 8.83 10.48 7.40
C VAL A 120 8.26 11.90 7.51
N PRO A 121 8.82 12.88 6.79
CA PRO A 121 8.16 14.17 6.61
C PRO A 121 6.79 13.99 5.95
N PRO A 122 5.78 14.81 6.30
CA PRO A 122 4.50 14.79 5.63
C PRO A 122 4.68 15.15 4.14
N LEU A 123 3.84 14.55 3.29
CA LEU A 123 3.77 14.90 1.88
C LEU A 123 3.13 16.28 1.71
N THR A 124 3.62 17.07 0.75
CA THR A 124 3.03 18.38 0.40
C THR A 124 2.22 18.29 -0.88
N SER A 125 2.57 17.34 -1.75
CA SER A 125 1.85 17.04 -2.99
C SER A 125 0.80 15.95 -2.79
N GLN A 126 -0.35 16.14 -3.44
CA GLN A 126 -1.46 15.19 -3.43
C GLN A 126 -1.36 14.27 -4.66
N PRO A 127 -1.54 12.94 -4.55
CA PRO A 127 -1.69 12.09 -5.72
C PRO A 127 -2.96 12.46 -6.49
N GLU A 128 -2.88 12.31 -7.81
CA GLU A 128 -3.93 12.74 -8.73
C GLU A 128 -5.17 11.86 -8.67
N LEU A 129 -4.99 10.55 -8.42
CA LEU A 129 -6.09 9.61 -8.39
C LEU A 129 -5.92 8.63 -7.22
N ARG A 130 -7.03 8.38 -6.53
CA ARG A 130 -7.13 7.39 -5.45
C ARG A 130 -8.30 6.46 -5.73
N LEU A 131 -8.07 5.17 -5.67
CA LEU A 131 -9.11 4.14 -5.70
C LEU A 131 -9.07 3.40 -4.38
N HIS A 132 -10.18 3.38 -3.65
CA HIS A 132 -10.22 2.79 -2.30
C HIS A 132 -11.55 2.10 -2.02
N ALA A 133 -11.49 0.97 -1.32
CA ALA A 133 -12.70 0.31 -0.86
C ALA A 133 -13.14 0.83 0.51
N ARG A 134 -14.42 1.18 0.66
CA ARG A 134 -14.96 1.65 1.96
C ARG A 134 -14.83 0.63 3.09
N ARG A 135 -14.69 -0.64 2.75
CA ARG A 135 -14.60 -1.78 3.67
C ARG A 135 -13.18 -2.33 3.85
N ASP A 136 -12.17 -1.62 3.33
CA ASP A 136 -10.76 -1.91 3.56
C ASP A 136 -10.45 -1.95 5.06
N ASN A 137 -9.83 -3.05 5.51
CA ASN A 137 -9.47 -3.30 6.90
C ASN A 137 -7.96 -3.25 7.15
N VAL A 138 -7.16 -2.96 6.12
CA VAL A 138 -5.71 -2.80 6.18
C VAL A 138 -5.35 -1.32 6.20
N ILE A 139 -6.00 -0.51 5.36
CA ILE A 139 -5.80 0.94 5.27
C ILE A 139 -7.15 1.65 5.47
N ARG A 140 -7.19 2.56 6.46
CA ARG A 140 -8.36 3.42 6.70
C ARG A 140 -8.65 4.28 5.48
N LEU A 141 -9.91 4.69 5.36
CA LEU A 141 -10.37 5.55 4.27
C LEU A 141 -9.51 6.82 4.15
N PRO A 142 -9.17 7.25 2.92
CA PRO A 142 -8.56 8.55 2.66
C PRO A 142 -9.44 9.67 3.24
N ASP A 143 -8.81 10.75 3.71
CA ASP A 143 -9.55 11.97 4.06
C ASP A 143 -9.83 12.80 2.80
N GLU A 144 -9.03 12.60 1.76
CA GLU A 144 -9.11 13.26 0.47
C GLU A 144 -10.09 12.53 -0.48
N PRO A 145 -10.54 13.18 -1.58
CA PRO A 145 -11.40 12.56 -2.57
C PRO A 145 -10.80 11.27 -3.15
N PHE A 146 -11.65 10.27 -3.35
CA PHE A 146 -11.28 8.99 -3.94
C PHE A 146 -12.46 8.38 -4.72
N VAL A 147 -12.13 7.56 -5.71
CA VAL A 147 -13.08 6.69 -6.40
C VAL A 147 -13.31 5.46 -5.54
N ALA A 148 -14.56 5.25 -5.12
CA ALA A 148 -14.91 4.12 -4.30
C ALA A 148 -14.98 2.84 -5.13
N LEU A 149 -14.24 1.81 -4.72
CA LEU A 149 -14.38 0.46 -5.24
C LEU A 149 -15.21 -0.42 -4.28
N PRO A 150 -15.94 -1.42 -4.79
CA PRO A 150 -16.52 -2.48 -3.97
C PRO A 150 -15.42 -3.40 -3.40
N GLY A 151 -15.78 -4.33 -2.52
CA GLY A 151 -14.82 -5.26 -1.91
C GLY A 151 -14.08 -4.67 -0.70
N ASP A 152 -12.78 -4.95 -0.61
CA ASP A 152 -11.91 -4.59 0.52
C ASP A 152 -10.51 -4.10 0.07
N HIS A 153 -9.46 -4.31 0.86
CA HIS A 153 -8.10 -3.90 0.51
C HIS A 153 -7.64 -4.41 -0.87
N PHE A 154 -8.15 -5.56 -1.30
CA PHE A 154 -7.84 -6.20 -2.57
C PHE A 154 -8.84 -5.84 -3.68
N ALA A 155 -9.66 -4.80 -3.51
CA ALA A 155 -10.71 -4.43 -4.45
C ALA A 155 -10.26 -4.35 -5.92
N HIS A 156 -9.12 -3.72 -6.20
CA HIS A 156 -8.57 -3.63 -7.56
C HIS A 156 -8.25 -5.00 -8.20
N TYR A 157 -8.04 -6.05 -7.41
CA TYR A 157 -7.84 -7.42 -7.89
C TYR A 157 -9.16 -8.09 -8.27
N PHE A 158 -10.21 -7.90 -7.49
CA PHE A 158 -11.53 -8.52 -7.70
C PHE A 158 -12.43 -7.72 -8.63
N TYR A 159 -12.19 -6.42 -8.74
CA TYR A 159 -12.91 -5.48 -9.61
C TYR A 159 -11.94 -4.75 -10.55
N PRO A 160 -11.13 -5.48 -11.34
CA PRO A 160 -10.08 -4.89 -12.14
C PRO A 160 -10.63 -3.97 -13.24
N GLN A 161 -11.81 -4.28 -13.79
CA GLN A 161 -12.43 -3.44 -14.81
C GLN A 161 -12.81 -2.06 -14.27
N LEU A 162 -13.46 -2.00 -13.10
CA LEU A 162 -13.81 -0.73 -12.45
C LEU A 162 -12.55 0.09 -12.12
N ALA A 163 -11.47 -0.58 -11.69
CA ALA A 163 -10.22 0.09 -11.42
C ALA A 163 -9.57 0.62 -12.71
N ALA A 164 -9.54 -0.18 -13.77
CA ALA A 164 -8.96 0.19 -15.05
C ALA A 164 -9.73 1.33 -15.73
N ASP A 165 -11.07 1.32 -15.65
CA ASP A 165 -11.90 2.37 -16.23
C ASP A 165 -11.68 3.70 -15.51
N ALA A 166 -11.69 3.72 -14.18
CA ALA A 166 -11.37 4.94 -13.42
C ALA A 166 -9.96 5.48 -13.72
N ILE A 167 -8.97 4.61 -13.95
CA ILE A 167 -7.62 5.02 -14.35
C ILE A 167 -7.61 5.59 -15.77
N ARG A 168 -8.32 4.95 -16.69
CA ARG A 168 -8.39 5.38 -18.09
C ARG A 168 -9.11 6.71 -18.23
N ASP A 169 -10.25 6.87 -17.58
CA ASP A 169 -11.03 8.10 -17.57
C ASP A 169 -10.20 9.27 -17.02
N PHE A 170 -9.36 9.01 -16.00
CA PHE A 170 -8.43 10.00 -15.47
C PHE A 170 -7.28 10.34 -16.44
N LEU A 171 -6.73 9.35 -17.14
CA LEU A 171 -5.59 9.54 -18.04
C LEU A 171 -6.00 10.06 -19.43
N GLN A 172 -7.28 10.03 -19.77
CA GLN A 172 -7.77 10.63 -21.00
C GLN A 172 -7.53 12.15 -20.95
N PRO A 173 -7.05 12.76 -22.05
CA PRO A 173 -7.00 14.20 -22.16
C PRO A 173 -8.41 14.74 -21.90
N ALA A 174 -8.54 15.76 -21.04
CA ALA A 174 -9.74 16.59 -21.10
C ALA A 174 -9.78 17.14 -22.53
N ASP A 175 -10.79 16.76 -23.31
CA ASP A 175 -10.95 17.23 -24.70
C ASP A 175 -10.69 18.74 -24.73
N GLY A 176 -9.66 19.14 -25.48
CA GLY A 176 -9.19 20.52 -25.59
C GLY A 176 -10.15 21.42 -26.34
#